data_AF-A0A7J3M826-F1
#
_entry.id   AF-A0A7J3M826-F1
#
_cell.length_a   1.000
_cell.length_b   1.000
_cell.length_c   1.000
_cell.angle_alpha   90.00
_cell.angle_beta   90.00
_cell.angle_gamma   90.00
#
_symmetry.space_group_name_H-M   'P 1'
#
loop_
_entity.id
_entity.type
_entity.pdbx_description
1 polymer ?
#
loop_
_entity_poly.entity_id
_entity_poly.type
_entity_poly.pdbx_seq_one_letter_code
_entity_poly.pdbx_strand_id
1 'polypeptide(L)'
;MKIFIIDLSICNGCYCCQIACKDEHVGNDWTPYAKPQPLTGHFWFKMVEKERGSYPKVKVSYIPTLCNHCDEAPCIKSCQYKAIYKRPDGLVIIDPLKCTGCRDCIYACPYGSIYFNETLMIAQKCTGCAHLLDEGEKEPRCVDACPTGALKFCEEEEAKDLLKQAGFLSPEFSFTKPRVYYLHLELLKPFIAGDVYDPEEDECIKGAKAKLIDEVSGETLETITDEFGDFWFKGLEPNKSFTLRIEKEGHFPIEIKSIKTEKDVVINDIKMYKKR
;
A
#
# COMPACT_ATOMS: atom_id res chain seq x y z
N MET A 1 -5.26 -20.28 10.12
CA MET A 1 -4.75 -20.17 8.73
C MET A 1 -3.85 -18.94 8.68
N LYS A 2 -2.76 -19.02 7.92
CA LYS A 2 -1.76 -17.96 7.81
C LYS A 2 -2.31 -16.76 7.04
N ILE A 3 -1.82 -15.58 7.42
CA ILE A 3 -2.07 -14.30 6.75
C ILE A 3 -0.79 -13.48 6.69
N PHE A 4 -0.75 -12.53 5.76
CA PHE A 4 0.23 -11.45 5.74
C PHE A 4 -0.41 -10.17 6.23
N ILE A 5 0.33 -9.42 7.05
CA ILE A 5 -0.03 -8.05 7.46
C ILE A 5 1.10 -7.14 7.04
N ILE A 6 0.74 -6.03 6.41
CA ILE A 6 1.65 -5.04 5.86
C ILE A 6 1.36 -3.69 6.50
N ASP A 7 2.30 -3.17 7.28
CA ASP A 7 2.23 -1.85 7.89
C ASP A 7 2.88 -0.79 6.99
N LEU A 8 2.03 0.05 6.40
CA LEU A 8 2.46 1.11 5.50
C LEU A 8 3.12 2.30 6.22
N SER A 9 2.95 2.44 7.53
CA SER A 9 3.49 3.57 8.30
C SER A 9 4.99 3.44 8.59
N ILE A 10 5.50 2.21 8.60
CA ILE A 10 6.90 1.88 8.92
C ILE A 10 7.65 1.26 7.73
N CYS A 11 7.02 1.12 6.57
CA CYS A 11 7.69 0.71 5.35
C CYS A 11 8.51 1.88 4.78
N ASN A 12 9.84 1.73 4.75
CA ASN A 12 10.76 2.76 4.25
C ASN A 12 11.23 2.52 2.80
N GLY A 13 10.70 1.50 2.13
CA GLY A 13 11.08 1.21 0.74
C GLY A 13 12.53 0.77 0.56
N CYS A 14 13.13 0.05 1.51
CA CYS A 14 14.51 -0.47 1.40
C CYS A 14 14.69 -1.60 0.36
N TYR A 15 13.61 -2.13 -0.21
CA TYR A 15 13.59 -3.23 -1.18
C TYR A 15 14.17 -4.59 -0.71
N CYS A 16 14.56 -4.73 0.57
CA CYS A 16 15.11 -5.98 1.12
C CYS A 16 14.17 -7.18 0.88
N CYS A 17 12.87 -7.02 1.09
CA CYS A 17 11.87 -8.08 0.87
C CYS A 17 11.77 -8.55 -0.60
N GLN A 18 11.90 -7.63 -1.56
CA GLN A 18 11.91 -7.94 -2.99
C GLN A 18 13.20 -8.65 -3.39
N ILE A 19 14.34 -8.18 -2.88
CA ILE A 19 15.66 -8.78 -3.13
C ILE A 19 15.75 -10.17 -2.50
N ALA A 20 15.29 -10.35 -1.26
CA ALA A 20 15.27 -11.65 -0.58
C ALA A 20 14.40 -12.67 -1.32
N CYS A 21 13.27 -12.25 -1.90
CA CYS A 21 12.46 -13.11 -2.75
C CYS A 21 13.21 -13.54 -4.01
N LYS A 22 14.00 -12.64 -4.61
CA LYS A 22 14.85 -12.96 -5.76
C LYS A 22 16.00 -13.89 -5.37
N ASP A 23 16.67 -13.63 -4.27
CA ASP A 23 17.76 -14.46 -3.75
C ASP A 23 17.29 -15.89 -3.50
N GLU A 24 16.10 -16.04 -2.89
CA GLU A 24 15.52 -17.35 -2.59
C GLU A 24 15.11 -18.14 -3.84
N HIS A 25 14.60 -17.48 -4.89
CA HIS A 25 13.93 -18.16 -6.00
C HIS A 25 14.65 -18.07 -7.36
N VAL A 26 15.55 -17.13 -7.57
CA VAL A 26 16.34 -17.04 -8.81
C VAL A 26 17.46 -18.06 -8.75
N GLY A 27 17.49 -18.96 -9.74
CA GLY A 27 18.50 -20.02 -9.82
C GLY A 27 18.25 -21.24 -8.91
N ASN A 28 17.30 -21.16 -7.97
CA ASN A 28 16.96 -22.24 -7.05
C ASN A 28 15.69 -22.97 -7.48
N ASP A 29 15.74 -24.31 -7.55
CA ASP A 29 14.59 -25.16 -7.86
C ASP A 29 14.04 -25.78 -6.57
N TRP A 30 12.79 -25.45 -6.25
CA TRP A 30 12.08 -25.89 -5.06
C TRP A 30 10.93 -26.82 -5.42
N THR A 31 11.06 -27.66 -6.44
CA THR A 31 10.03 -28.64 -6.81
C THR A 31 9.68 -29.52 -5.59
N PRO A 32 8.40 -29.69 -5.21
CA PRO A 32 7.19 -29.38 -5.99
C PRO A 32 6.56 -27.99 -5.77
N TYR A 33 7.16 -27.11 -4.98
CA TYR A 33 6.61 -25.80 -4.63
C TYR A 33 6.77 -24.76 -5.75
N ALA A 34 7.96 -24.70 -6.34
CA ALA A 34 8.29 -23.74 -7.38
C ALA A 34 9.47 -24.20 -8.24
N LYS A 35 9.42 -23.86 -9.53
CA LYS A 35 10.62 -23.83 -10.37
C LYS A 35 11.33 -22.49 -10.26
N PRO A 36 12.61 -22.38 -10.68
CA PRO A 36 13.37 -21.14 -10.60
C PRO A 36 12.62 -19.94 -11.20
N GLN A 37 12.66 -18.82 -10.49
CA GLN A 37 12.17 -17.53 -10.96
C GLN A 37 13.18 -16.93 -11.97
N PRO A 38 12.72 -16.29 -13.06
CA PRO A 38 13.60 -15.51 -13.93
C PRO A 38 14.26 -14.36 -13.18
N LEU A 39 15.51 -14.05 -13.54
CA LEU A 39 16.28 -12.96 -12.96
C LEU A 39 15.57 -11.60 -13.15
N THR A 40 15.00 -11.35 -14.32
CA THR A 40 14.30 -10.09 -14.66
C THR A 40 12.83 -10.32 -14.99
N GLY A 41 12.04 -9.24 -15.04
CA GLY A 41 10.62 -9.25 -15.46
C GLY A 41 9.61 -9.74 -14.42
N HIS A 42 9.92 -10.77 -13.65
CA HIS A 42 9.01 -11.31 -12.63
C HIS A 42 9.30 -10.72 -11.25
N PHE A 43 8.28 -10.21 -10.56
CA PHE A 43 8.37 -9.77 -9.18
C PHE A 43 7.27 -10.44 -8.35
N TRP A 44 7.56 -11.63 -7.83
CA TRP A 44 6.62 -12.39 -6.98
C TRP A 44 6.28 -11.63 -5.69
N PHE A 45 7.27 -10.89 -5.18
CA PHE A 45 7.10 -9.78 -4.27
C PHE A 45 7.55 -8.51 -5.01
N LYS A 46 6.71 -7.47 -5.05
CA LYS A 46 6.98 -6.21 -5.74
C LYS A 46 6.81 -5.05 -4.79
N MET A 47 7.82 -4.22 -4.65
CA MET A 47 7.66 -2.91 -4.02
C MET A 47 7.09 -1.94 -5.07
N VAL A 48 5.93 -1.35 -4.79
CA VAL A 48 5.36 -0.29 -5.61
C VAL A 48 5.61 1.03 -4.91
N GLU A 49 6.31 1.94 -5.57
CA GLU A 49 6.53 3.30 -5.10
C GLU A 49 5.55 4.27 -5.76
N LYS A 50 5.08 5.25 -4.98
CA LYS A 50 4.23 6.34 -5.47
C LYS A 50 4.75 7.65 -4.91
N GLU A 51 5.28 8.49 -5.78
CA GLU A 51 5.57 9.89 -5.48
C GLU A 51 4.27 10.68 -5.31
N ARG A 52 4.26 11.59 -4.35
CA ARG A 52 3.07 12.24 -3.83
C ARG A 52 3.32 13.70 -3.47
N GLY A 53 2.29 14.51 -3.61
CA GLY A 53 2.39 15.97 -3.45
C GLY A 53 3.20 16.63 -4.56
N SER A 54 3.72 17.80 -4.25
CA SER A 54 4.63 18.57 -5.10
C SER A 54 5.58 19.37 -4.22
N TYR A 55 6.71 19.79 -4.76
CA TYR A 55 7.65 20.66 -4.04
C TYR A 55 6.92 21.89 -3.46
N PRO A 56 7.16 22.27 -2.19
CA PRO A 56 8.11 21.67 -1.23
C PRO A 56 7.54 20.52 -0.38
N LYS A 57 6.23 20.25 -0.44
CA LYS A 57 5.53 19.25 0.39
C LYS A 57 5.40 17.90 -0.33
N VAL A 58 6.53 17.20 -0.49
CA VAL A 58 6.59 15.88 -1.17
C VAL A 58 6.50 14.72 -0.19
N LYS A 59 5.97 13.59 -0.65
CA LYS A 59 5.98 12.29 0.04
C LYS A 59 6.26 11.17 -0.95
N VAL A 60 6.72 10.04 -0.42
CA VAL A 60 6.77 8.77 -1.15
C VAL A 60 6.00 7.74 -0.34
N SER A 61 5.07 7.04 -0.99
CA SER A 61 4.39 5.89 -0.41
C SER A 61 5.00 4.61 -0.98
N TYR A 62 5.40 3.69 -0.10
CA TYR A 62 5.92 2.37 -0.46
C TYR A 62 4.87 1.31 -0.17
N ILE A 63 4.48 0.54 -1.18
CA ILE A 63 3.37 -0.40 -1.14
C ILE A 63 3.90 -1.79 -1.52
N PRO A 64 4.32 -2.59 -0.53
CA PRO A 64 4.73 -3.97 -0.78
C PRO A 64 3.54 -4.78 -1.29
N THR A 65 3.69 -5.43 -2.46
CA THR A 65 2.62 -6.11 -3.18
C THR A 65 3.05 -7.53 -3.53
N LEU A 66 2.20 -8.53 -3.24
CA LEU A 66 2.44 -9.95 -3.48
C LEU A 66 1.12 -10.67 -3.80
N CYS A 67 1.16 -11.98 -4.04
CA CYS A 67 -0.06 -12.77 -4.20
C CYS A 67 -0.92 -12.69 -2.93
N ASN A 68 -2.21 -12.41 -3.10
CA ASN A 68 -3.16 -12.29 -1.99
C ASN A 68 -3.54 -13.62 -1.32
N HIS A 69 -3.15 -14.77 -1.89
CA HIS A 69 -3.48 -16.12 -1.39
C HIS A 69 -4.96 -16.28 -0.97
N CYS A 70 -5.85 -15.70 -1.78
CA CYS A 70 -7.30 -15.60 -1.59
C CYS A 70 -7.98 -16.91 -1.13
N ASP A 71 -9.00 -16.82 -0.28
CA ASP A 71 -9.86 -17.98 0.04
C ASP A 71 -10.77 -18.34 -1.14
N GLU A 72 -11.34 -17.33 -1.82
CA GLU A 72 -12.14 -17.50 -3.03
C GLU A 72 -11.30 -17.20 -4.28
N ALA A 73 -10.18 -17.91 -4.44
CA ALA A 73 -9.20 -17.65 -5.50
C ALA A 73 -9.74 -17.92 -6.91
N PRO A 74 -9.90 -16.88 -7.77
CA PRO A 74 -10.38 -17.08 -9.15
C PRO A 74 -9.42 -17.91 -10.00
N CYS A 75 -8.11 -17.81 -9.73
CA CYS A 75 -7.09 -18.57 -10.44
C CYS A 75 -7.24 -20.09 -10.26
N ILE A 76 -7.68 -20.56 -9.08
CA ILE A 76 -7.99 -21.98 -8.85
C ILE A 76 -9.16 -22.40 -9.74
N LYS A 77 -10.25 -21.63 -9.73
CA LYS A 77 -11.48 -21.92 -10.50
C LYS A 77 -11.20 -21.93 -12.02
N SER A 78 -10.29 -21.07 -12.50
CA SER A 78 -9.92 -21.00 -13.91
C SER A 78 -9.05 -22.16 -14.41
N CYS A 79 -8.34 -22.87 -13.52
CA CYS A 79 -7.35 -23.87 -13.93
C CYS A 79 -8.01 -25.23 -14.22
N GLN A 80 -8.27 -25.51 -15.50
CA GLN A 80 -8.88 -26.78 -15.95
C GLN A 80 -8.01 -28.01 -15.62
N TYR A 81 -6.68 -27.83 -15.53
CA TYR A 81 -5.69 -28.88 -15.26
C TYR A 81 -5.47 -29.13 -13.77
N LYS A 82 -6.17 -28.40 -12.87
CA LYS A 82 -6.04 -28.54 -11.41
C LYS A 82 -4.59 -28.41 -10.92
N ALA A 83 -3.80 -27.56 -11.58
CA ALA A 83 -2.43 -27.24 -11.20
C ALA A 83 -2.36 -26.27 -10.03
N ILE A 84 -3.43 -25.51 -9.76
CA ILE A 84 -3.48 -24.52 -8.68
C ILE A 84 -4.34 -25.06 -7.55
N TYR A 85 -3.82 -25.06 -6.33
CA TYR A 85 -4.52 -25.56 -5.14
C TYR A 85 -4.27 -24.66 -3.93
N LYS A 86 -5.15 -24.75 -2.94
CA LYS A 86 -4.99 -24.06 -1.65
C LYS A 86 -4.53 -25.07 -0.61
N ARG A 87 -3.45 -24.74 0.09
CA ARG A 87 -2.90 -25.54 1.19
C ARG A 87 -3.74 -25.39 2.46
N PRO A 88 -3.64 -26.32 3.44
CA PRO A 88 -4.33 -26.21 4.73
C PRO A 88 -3.98 -24.96 5.53
N ASP A 89 -2.76 -24.44 5.35
CA ASP A 89 -2.29 -23.18 5.95
C ASP A 89 -2.89 -21.92 5.30
N GLY A 90 -3.59 -22.05 4.17
CA GLY A 90 -4.21 -20.95 3.45
C GLY A 90 -3.44 -20.48 2.20
N LEU A 91 -2.19 -20.90 2.01
CA LEU A 91 -1.38 -20.50 0.86
C LEU A 91 -1.89 -21.16 -0.44
N VAL A 92 -2.20 -20.34 -1.44
CA VAL A 92 -2.48 -20.80 -2.81
C VAL A 92 -1.17 -21.07 -3.55
N ILE A 93 -0.98 -22.25 -4.12
CA ILE A 93 0.24 -22.72 -4.80
C ILE A 93 -0.08 -23.13 -6.26
N ILE A 94 0.85 -22.87 -7.17
CA ILE A 94 0.82 -23.43 -8.54
C ILE A 94 1.82 -24.57 -8.54
N ASP A 95 1.34 -25.80 -8.75
CA ASP A 95 2.16 -26.99 -8.96
C ASP A 95 2.86 -26.88 -10.32
N PRO A 96 4.19 -26.71 -10.35
CA PRO A 96 4.91 -26.50 -11.60
C PRO A 96 4.97 -27.77 -12.46
N LEU A 97 4.74 -28.96 -11.90
CA LEU A 97 4.74 -30.23 -12.64
C LEU A 97 3.41 -30.48 -13.35
N LYS A 98 2.31 -29.90 -12.84
CA LYS A 98 0.98 -29.98 -13.46
C LYS A 98 0.65 -28.80 -14.37
N CYS A 99 1.37 -27.70 -14.23
CA CYS A 99 1.12 -26.51 -15.04
C CYS A 99 1.42 -26.81 -16.53
N THR A 100 0.42 -26.65 -17.38
CA THR A 100 0.53 -26.86 -18.83
C THR A 100 0.88 -25.60 -19.61
N GLY A 101 0.96 -24.45 -18.92
CA GLY A 101 1.24 -23.17 -19.54
C GLY A 101 0.06 -22.52 -20.28
N CYS A 102 -1.19 -22.93 -20.02
CA CYS A 102 -2.38 -22.40 -20.72
C CYS A 102 -2.69 -20.90 -20.48
N ARG A 103 -2.04 -20.27 -19.48
CA ARG A 103 -2.15 -18.83 -19.13
C ARG A 103 -3.50 -18.35 -18.58
N ASP A 104 -4.55 -19.18 -18.52
CA ASP A 104 -5.89 -18.78 -18.03
C ASP A 104 -5.85 -18.12 -16.64
N CYS A 105 -5.05 -18.68 -15.73
CA CYS A 105 -4.92 -18.17 -14.37
C CYS A 105 -4.36 -16.74 -14.28
N ILE A 106 -3.57 -16.31 -15.28
CA ILE A 106 -2.99 -14.97 -15.34
C ILE A 106 -4.10 -13.95 -15.54
N TYR A 107 -4.99 -14.20 -16.51
CA TYR A 107 -6.14 -13.34 -16.80
C TYR A 107 -7.20 -13.41 -15.70
N ALA A 108 -7.32 -14.54 -15.02
CA ALA A 108 -8.26 -14.71 -13.92
C ALA A 108 -7.85 -13.97 -12.64
N CYS A 109 -6.57 -13.65 -12.44
CA CYS A 109 -6.10 -12.99 -11.22
C CYS A 109 -6.40 -11.48 -11.27
N PRO A 110 -7.34 -10.96 -10.45
CA PRO A 110 -7.71 -9.54 -10.51
C PRO A 110 -6.58 -8.61 -10.00
N TYR A 111 -5.57 -9.18 -9.33
CA TYR A 111 -4.42 -8.46 -8.77
C TYR A 111 -3.19 -8.46 -9.68
N GLY A 112 -3.23 -9.17 -10.82
CA GLY A 112 -2.07 -9.29 -11.72
C GLY A 112 -0.84 -9.94 -11.07
N SER A 113 -1.02 -10.77 -10.03
CA SER A 113 0.10 -11.32 -9.25
C SER A 113 0.73 -12.59 -9.86
N ILE A 114 0.26 -13.05 -11.01
CA ILE A 114 0.73 -14.28 -11.68
C ILE A 114 1.45 -13.89 -12.97
N TYR A 115 2.67 -14.39 -13.12
CA TYR A 115 3.56 -14.16 -14.25
C TYR A 115 3.68 -15.41 -15.10
N PHE A 116 3.98 -15.27 -16.40
CA PHE A 116 4.29 -16.39 -17.28
C PHE A 116 5.79 -16.51 -17.50
N ASN A 117 6.37 -17.65 -17.13
CA ASN A 117 7.78 -17.94 -17.41
C ASN A 117 7.91 -18.49 -18.83
N GLU A 118 8.39 -17.65 -19.75
CA GLU A 118 8.54 -18.01 -21.17
C GLU A 118 9.60 -19.10 -21.40
N THR A 119 10.60 -19.25 -20.53
CA THR A 119 11.62 -20.30 -20.67
C THR A 119 11.10 -21.66 -20.24
N LEU A 120 10.36 -21.71 -19.14
CA LEU A 120 9.83 -22.95 -18.56
C LEU A 120 8.42 -23.30 -19.05
N MET A 121 7.77 -22.37 -19.76
CA MET A 121 6.40 -22.49 -20.26
C MET A 121 5.36 -22.76 -19.16
N ILE A 122 5.53 -22.14 -17.98
CA ILE A 122 4.64 -22.29 -16.82
C ILE A 122 4.26 -20.95 -16.19
N ALA A 123 3.11 -20.92 -15.52
CA ALA A 123 2.72 -19.79 -14.69
C ALA A 123 3.44 -19.84 -13.32
N GLN A 124 3.86 -18.68 -12.83
CA GLN A 124 4.60 -18.52 -11.58
C GLN A 124 4.11 -17.31 -10.79
N LYS A 125 4.20 -17.39 -9.46
CA LYS A 125 3.81 -16.33 -8.51
C LYS A 125 4.39 -16.62 -7.13
N CYS A 126 4.23 -15.69 -6.18
CA CYS A 126 4.58 -15.90 -4.78
C CYS A 126 4.04 -17.23 -4.25
N THR A 127 4.90 -18.01 -3.59
CA THR A 127 4.54 -19.27 -2.93
C THR A 127 4.35 -19.14 -1.42
N GLY A 128 4.52 -17.93 -0.87
CA GLY A 128 4.63 -17.73 0.57
C GLY A 128 5.81 -18.48 1.18
N CYS A 129 6.86 -18.75 0.40
CA CYS A 129 8.00 -19.60 0.76
C CYS A 129 7.57 -20.92 1.44
N ALA A 130 6.50 -21.55 0.93
CA ALA A 130 5.94 -22.76 1.53
C ALA A 130 6.95 -23.90 1.71
N HIS A 131 8.00 -23.94 0.88
CA HIS A 131 9.11 -24.89 1.02
C HIS A 131 9.86 -24.69 2.35
N LEU A 132 10.17 -23.45 2.72
CA LEU A 132 10.81 -23.13 4.01
C LEU A 132 9.90 -23.43 5.20
N LEU A 133 8.62 -23.10 5.08
CA LEU A 133 7.65 -23.35 6.15
C LEU A 133 7.52 -24.85 6.45
N ASP A 134 7.55 -25.69 5.41
CA ASP A 134 7.53 -27.15 5.56
C ASP A 134 8.86 -27.70 6.11
N GLU A 135 9.97 -26.98 5.95
CA GLU A 135 11.28 -27.27 6.57
C GLU A 135 11.40 -26.77 8.03
N GLY A 136 10.37 -26.09 8.55
CA GLY A 136 10.29 -25.66 9.95
C GLY A 136 10.62 -24.17 10.17
N GLU A 137 10.86 -23.40 9.11
CA GLU A 137 10.97 -21.95 9.22
C GLU A 137 9.64 -21.32 9.62
N LYS A 138 9.71 -20.24 10.40
CA LYS A 138 8.50 -19.61 10.95
C LYS A 138 7.84 -18.65 9.97
N GLU A 139 8.61 -18.07 9.05
CA GLU A 139 8.15 -17.02 8.17
C GLU A 139 8.86 -16.98 6.81
N PRO A 140 8.23 -16.40 5.78
CA PRO A 140 8.83 -16.26 4.45
C PRO A 140 9.98 -15.25 4.43
N ARG A 141 10.90 -15.39 3.46
CA ARG A 141 12.07 -14.51 3.32
C ARG A 141 11.76 -13.02 3.26
N CYS A 142 10.62 -12.63 2.69
CA CYS A 142 10.24 -11.22 2.64
C CYS A 142 9.96 -10.63 4.03
N VAL A 143 9.47 -11.45 4.97
CA VAL A 143 9.17 -11.05 6.35
C VAL A 143 10.45 -11.06 7.17
N ASP A 144 11.21 -12.15 7.12
CA ASP A 144 12.51 -12.31 7.80
C ASP A 144 13.50 -11.19 7.43
N ALA A 145 13.55 -10.81 6.15
CA ALA A 145 14.44 -9.75 5.67
C ALA A 145 13.94 -8.32 5.94
N CYS A 146 12.80 -8.11 6.59
CA CYS A 146 12.23 -6.78 6.80
C CYS A 146 12.86 -6.07 8.01
N PRO A 147 13.73 -5.05 7.83
CA PRO A 147 14.43 -4.44 8.96
C PRO A 147 13.54 -3.57 9.85
N THR A 148 12.40 -3.09 9.31
CA THR A 148 11.48 -2.22 10.04
C THR A 148 10.36 -2.99 10.73
N GLY A 149 10.19 -4.28 10.44
CA GLY A 149 9.03 -5.07 10.91
C GLY A 149 7.71 -4.69 10.22
N ALA A 150 7.75 -4.02 9.07
CA ALA A 150 6.57 -3.65 8.29
C ALA A 150 5.77 -4.85 7.76
N LEU A 151 6.40 -6.02 7.65
CA LEU A 151 5.77 -7.23 7.17
C LEU A 151 5.63 -8.21 8.33
N LYS A 152 4.47 -8.85 8.45
CA LYS A 152 4.23 -9.90 9.44
C LYS A 152 3.54 -11.08 8.78
N PHE A 153 4.00 -12.30 9.09
CA PHE A 153 3.34 -13.54 8.72
C PHE A 153 2.96 -14.30 9.97
N CYS A 154 1.67 -14.51 10.19
CA CYS A 154 1.16 -15.08 11.44
C CYS A 154 -0.15 -15.83 11.22
N GLU A 155 -0.62 -16.53 12.25
CA GLU A 155 -1.98 -17.06 12.24
C GLU A 155 -2.99 -15.91 12.35
N GLU A 156 -4.10 -16.02 11.61
CA GLU A 156 -5.18 -15.03 11.62
C GLU A 156 -5.71 -14.74 13.05
N GLU A 157 -5.75 -15.77 13.90
CA GLU A 157 -6.18 -15.67 15.29
C GLU A 157 -5.28 -14.78 16.15
N GLU A 158 -3.98 -14.71 15.84
CA GLU A 158 -2.99 -13.91 16.57
C GLU A 158 -3.06 -12.42 16.19
N ALA A 159 -3.80 -12.09 15.14
CA ALA A 159 -3.87 -10.76 14.56
C ALA A 159 -5.23 -10.08 14.71
N LYS A 160 -6.16 -10.64 15.49
CA LYS A 160 -7.54 -10.11 15.62
C LYS A 160 -7.60 -8.60 15.89
N ASP A 161 -6.72 -8.08 16.73
CA ASP A 161 -6.68 -6.66 17.05
C ASP A 161 -6.15 -5.82 15.90
N LEU A 162 -5.12 -6.31 15.18
CA LEU A 162 -4.59 -5.65 14.00
C LEU A 162 -5.62 -5.66 12.85
N LEU A 163 -6.38 -6.74 12.70
CA LEU A 163 -7.38 -6.87 11.64
C LEU A 163 -8.55 -5.88 11.79
N LYS A 164 -8.83 -5.36 12.98
CA LYS A 164 -9.86 -4.32 13.19
C LYS A 164 -9.55 -3.01 12.46
N GLN A 165 -8.26 -2.73 12.28
CA GLN A 165 -7.74 -1.52 11.64
C GLN A 165 -7.13 -1.80 10.26
N ALA A 166 -7.14 -3.06 9.82
CA ALA A 166 -6.59 -3.46 8.54
C ALA A 166 -7.66 -3.44 7.44
N GLY A 167 -7.22 -3.23 6.21
CA GLY A 167 -8.07 -3.36 5.02
C GLY A 167 -7.34 -4.03 3.86
N PHE A 168 -7.96 -3.96 2.69
CA PHE A 168 -7.38 -4.48 1.45
C PHE A 168 -6.94 -3.32 0.55
N LEU A 169 -5.82 -3.50 -0.15
CA LEU A 169 -5.32 -2.51 -1.12
C LEU A 169 -6.31 -2.28 -2.29
N SER A 170 -6.99 -3.34 -2.73
CA SER A 170 -8.03 -3.31 -3.78
C SER A 170 -9.36 -3.79 -3.19
N PRO A 171 -10.10 -2.93 -2.46
CA PRO A 171 -11.34 -3.31 -1.78
C PRO A 171 -12.45 -3.79 -2.72
N GLU A 172 -12.43 -3.37 -3.99
CA GLU A 172 -13.32 -3.83 -5.06
C GLU A 172 -13.22 -5.33 -5.33
N PHE A 173 -12.09 -5.96 -4.97
CA PHE A 173 -11.87 -7.40 -5.10
C PHE A 173 -11.98 -8.17 -3.78
N SER A 174 -12.56 -7.55 -2.74
CA SER A 174 -12.78 -8.16 -1.42
C SER A 174 -13.62 -9.44 -1.47
N PHE A 175 -14.45 -9.62 -2.50
CA PHE A 175 -15.21 -10.87 -2.73
C PHE A 175 -14.30 -12.10 -2.91
N THR A 176 -13.02 -11.91 -3.28
CA THR A 176 -12.04 -13.00 -3.35
C THR A 176 -11.54 -13.45 -1.97
N LYS A 177 -11.86 -12.70 -0.90
CA LYS A 177 -11.38 -12.90 0.47
C LYS A 177 -9.84 -12.99 0.54
N PRO A 178 -9.12 -11.88 0.29
CA PRO A 178 -7.66 -11.82 0.38
C PRO A 178 -7.14 -12.17 1.77
N ARG A 179 -5.95 -12.77 1.83
CA ARG A 179 -5.21 -13.07 3.07
C ARG A 179 -3.99 -12.18 3.28
N VAL A 180 -3.90 -11.09 2.52
CA VAL A 180 -2.91 -10.02 2.71
C VAL A 180 -3.68 -8.77 3.13
N TYR A 181 -3.36 -8.29 4.33
CA TYR A 181 -4.01 -7.15 4.96
C TYR A 181 -3.04 -5.99 5.07
N TYR A 182 -3.54 -4.77 4.92
CA TYR A 182 -2.75 -3.54 5.00
C TYR A 182 -3.23 -2.70 6.17
N LEU A 183 -2.30 -2.31 7.04
CA LEU A 183 -2.51 -1.28 8.05
C LEU A 183 -2.22 0.09 7.45
N HIS A 184 -2.83 1.12 8.03
CA HIS A 184 -2.57 2.51 7.67
C HIS A 184 -2.88 2.88 6.21
N LEU A 185 -3.97 2.34 5.66
CA LEU A 185 -4.41 2.62 4.28
C LEU A 185 -4.76 4.11 4.04
N GLU A 186 -5.13 4.84 5.09
CA GLU A 186 -5.30 6.30 5.05
C GLU A 186 -4.03 7.03 4.61
N LEU A 187 -2.85 6.43 4.81
CA LEU A 187 -1.59 6.98 4.31
C LEU A 187 -1.46 6.93 2.80
N LEU A 188 -2.33 6.21 2.07
CA LEU A 188 -2.37 6.17 0.60
C LEU A 188 -3.41 7.13 0.01
N LYS A 189 -4.34 7.62 0.84
CA LYS A 189 -5.39 8.56 0.43
C LYS A 189 -4.84 9.98 0.29
N PRO A 190 -5.40 10.80 -0.64
CA PRO A 190 -4.96 12.18 -0.87
C PRO A 190 -4.76 13.01 0.40
N PHE A 191 -3.87 13.99 0.30
CA PHE A 191 -3.73 15.04 1.31
C PHE A 191 -3.83 16.44 0.71
N ILE A 192 -4.19 17.41 1.55
CA ILE A 192 -4.04 18.84 1.28
C ILE A 192 -3.03 19.40 2.28
N ALA A 193 -2.02 20.11 1.79
CA ALA A 193 -0.99 20.73 2.61
C ALA A 193 -0.63 22.12 2.10
N GLY A 194 -0.02 22.91 2.97
CA GLY A 194 0.50 24.23 2.67
C GLY A 194 1.13 24.81 3.92
N ASP A 195 1.58 26.05 3.81
CA ASP A 195 2.18 26.79 4.89
C ASP A 195 1.66 28.23 4.89
N VAL A 196 1.74 28.87 6.05
CA VAL A 196 1.16 30.20 6.28
C VAL A 196 2.21 31.10 6.90
N TYR A 197 2.38 32.30 6.34
CA TYR A 197 3.38 33.24 6.80
C TYR A 197 2.90 34.70 6.72
N ASP A 198 3.49 35.55 7.54
CA ASP A 198 3.29 37.00 7.51
C ASP A 198 4.35 37.63 6.60
N PRO A 199 3.96 38.23 5.46
CA PRO A 199 4.92 38.83 4.53
C PRO A 199 5.48 40.19 4.99
N GLU A 200 4.88 40.86 5.97
CA GLU A 200 5.42 42.12 6.52
C GLU A 200 6.52 41.84 7.56
N GLU A 201 6.33 40.82 8.40
CA GLU A 201 7.33 40.40 9.40
C GLU A 201 8.37 39.41 8.85
N ASP A 202 8.10 38.80 7.69
CA ASP A 202 8.90 37.71 7.09
C ASP A 202 9.01 36.49 8.03
N GLU A 203 7.89 36.16 8.71
CA GLU A 203 7.83 35.08 9.71
C GLU A 203 6.72 34.05 9.41
N CYS A 204 7.01 32.78 9.68
CA CYS A 204 6.02 31.71 9.63
C CYS A 204 4.98 31.87 10.75
N ILE A 205 3.69 31.69 10.43
CA ILE A 205 2.62 31.86 11.40
C ILE A 205 2.30 30.52 12.06
N LYS A 206 2.81 30.36 13.29
CA LYS A 206 2.47 29.24 14.17
C LYS A 206 1.08 29.36 14.78
N GLY A 207 0.38 28.24 14.88
CA GLY A 207 -0.89 28.12 15.60
C GLY A 207 -2.03 28.92 14.96
N ALA A 208 -1.99 29.13 13.65
CA ALA A 208 -3.16 29.52 12.87
C ALA A 208 -4.09 28.30 12.77
N LYS A 209 -5.38 28.51 12.97
CA LYS A 209 -6.40 27.48 12.87
C LYS A 209 -6.76 27.30 11.40
N ALA A 210 -6.38 26.17 10.83
CA ALA A 210 -6.77 25.76 9.48
C ALA A 210 -8.00 24.84 9.57
N LYS A 211 -9.05 25.19 8.83
CA LYS A 211 -10.31 24.45 8.76
C LYS A 211 -10.61 24.08 7.32
N LEU A 212 -10.74 22.79 7.05
CA LEU A 212 -11.11 22.25 5.76
C LEU A 212 -12.58 21.83 5.80
N ILE A 213 -13.38 22.28 4.84
CA ILE A 213 -14.83 22.10 4.79
C ILE A 213 -15.17 21.37 3.49
N ASP A 214 -15.80 20.20 3.58
CA ASP A 214 -16.33 19.48 2.43
C ASP A 214 -17.48 20.30 1.82
N GLU A 215 -17.36 20.68 0.55
CA GLU A 215 -18.32 21.56 -0.12
C GLU A 215 -19.68 20.88 -0.38
N VAL A 216 -19.74 19.55 -0.29
CA VAL A 216 -20.96 18.77 -0.51
C VAL A 216 -21.59 18.37 0.82
N SER A 217 -20.83 17.74 1.72
CA SER A 217 -21.38 17.24 2.99
C SER A 217 -21.44 18.32 4.08
N GLY A 218 -20.63 19.38 3.97
CA GLY A 218 -20.45 20.37 5.03
C GLY A 218 -19.64 19.87 6.23
N GLU A 219 -19.11 18.64 6.18
CA GLU A 219 -18.22 18.10 7.22
C GLU A 219 -16.93 18.91 7.29
N THR A 220 -16.41 19.07 8.50
CA THR A 220 -15.26 19.94 8.74
C THR A 220 -14.15 19.20 9.45
N LEU A 221 -12.93 19.35 8.93
CA LEU A 221 -11.69 18.92 9.55
C LEU A 221 -10.92 20.16 10.01
N GLU A 222 -10.26 20.07 11.16
CA GLU A 222 -9.49 21.17 11.72
C GLU A 222 -8.08 20.71 12.07
N THR A 223 -7.11 21.60 11.86
CA THR A 223 -5.73 21.44 12.33
C THR A 223 -5.15 22.82 12.66
N ILE A 224 -3.96 22.83 13.23
CA ILE A 224 -3.22 24.05 13.55
C ILE A 224 -1.90 24.05 12.81
N THR A 225 -1.44 25.23 12.41
CA THR A 225 -0.10 25.36 11.82
C THR A 225 0.98 25.12 12.86
N ASP A 226 2.06 24.45 12.47
CA ASP A 226 3.22 24.19 13.34
C ASP A 226 4.21 25.38 13.37
N GLU A 227 5.41 25.17 13.91
CA GLU A 227 6.46 26.21 14.01
C GLU A 227 6.92 26.73 12.64
N PHE A 228 6.76 25.95 11.57
CA PHE A 228 7.11 26.32 10.20
C PHE A 228 5.91 26.90 9.45
N GLY A 229 4.78 27.12 10.13
CA GLY A 229 3.55 27.56 9.50
C GLY A 229 2.82 26.45 8.74
N ASP A 230 3.31 25.20 8.80
CA ASP A 230 2.79 24.09 8.01
C ASP A 230 1.46 23.58 8.55
N PHE A 231 0.55 23.24 7.65
CA PHE A 231 -0.63 22.44 7.96
C PHE A 231 -0.76 21.26 7.01
N TRP A 232 -1.37 20.17 7.51
CA TRP A 232 -1.59 18.95 6.76
C TRP A 232 -2.97 18.35 7.07
N PHE A 233 -3.79 18.18 6.04
CA PHE A 233 -4.98 17.34 6.07
C PHE A 233 -4.69 16.05 5.31
N LYS A 234 -4.43 14.97 6.05
CA LYS A 234 -4.06 13.65 5.50
C LYS A 234 -5.28 12.73 5.50
N GLY A 235 -5.29 11.70 4.65
CA GLY A 235 -6.34 10.69 4.69
C GLY A 235 -7.66 11.09 4.03
N LEU A 236 -7.64 12.07 3.12
CA LEU A 236 -8.85 12.63 2.51
C LEU A 236 -9.42 11.70 1.44
N GLU A 237 -10.74 11.59 1.36
CA GLU A 237 -11.37 10.84 0.27
C GLU A 237 -11.03 11.46 -1.10
N PRO A 238 -10.77 10.63 -2.12
CA PRO A 238 -10.46 11.12 -3.46
C PRO A 238 -11.68 11.74 -4.14
N ASN A 239 -11.44 12.61 -5.11
CA ASN A 239 -12.47 13.24 -5.96
C ASN A 239 -13.52 14.06 -5.18
N LYS A 240 -13.14 14.61 -4.03
CA LYS A 240 -13.96 15.56 -3.27
C LYS A 240 -13.52 17.00 -3.53
N SER A 241 -14.39 17.95 -3.20
CA SER A 241 -14.12 19.39 -3.28
C SER A 241 -14.19 20.00 -1.89
N PHE A 242 -13.19 20.79 -1.53
CA PHE A 242 -13.06 21.39 -0.22
C PHE A 242 -12.85 22.90 -0.28
N THR A 243 -13.37 23.61 0.71
CA THR A 243 -12.99 24.99 1.05
C THR A 243 -12.06 24.97 2.26
N LEU A 244 -10.89 25.59 2.13
CA LEU A 244 -9.94 25.81 3.23
C LEU A 244 -10.13 27.22 3.79
N ARG A 245 -10.29 27.33 5.10
CA ARG A 245 -10.35 28.59 5.84
C ARG A 245 -9.26 28.64 6.89
N ILE A 246 -8.47 29.71 6.94
CA ILE A 246 -7.37 29.87 7.89
C ILE A 246 -7.60 31.13 8.73
N GLU A 247 -7.52 30.98 10.05
CA GLU A 247 -7.78 32.06 11.01
C GLU A 247 -6.69 32.12 12.08
N LYS A 248 -6.26 33.35 12.39
CA LYS A 248 -5.31 33.65 13.46
C LYS A 248 -5.70 34.98 14.08
N GLU A 249 -5.63 35.05 15.41
CA GLU A 249 -5.87 36.31 16.11
C GLU A 249 -4.91 37.39 15.62
N GLY A 250 -5.40 38.62 15.48
CA GLY A 250 -4.62 39.73 14.93
C GLY A 250 -4.39 39.69 13.42
N HIS A 251 -4.88 38.70 12.68
CA HIS A 251 -4.69 38.59 11.22
C HIS A 251 -6.01 38.53 10.45
N PHE A 252 -5.99 38.91 9.17
CA PHE A 252 -7.12 38.76 8.26
C PHE A 252 -7.34 37.28 7.91
N PRO A 253 -8.59 36.76 8.00
CA PRO A 253 -8.86 35.37 7.66
C PRO A 253 -8.69 35.14 6.15
N ILE A 254 -8.27 33.93 5.80
CA ILE A 254 -8.07 33.50 4.40
C ILE A 254 -9.07 32.41 4.08
N GLU A 255 -9.63 32.45 2.87
CA GLU A 255 -10.54 31.43 2.36
C GLU A 255 -10.14 31.04 0.93
N ILE A 256 -9.91 29.74 0.69
CA ILE A 256 -9.55 29.17 -0.60
C ILE A 256 -10.58 28.09 -0.93
N LYS A 257 -11.33 28.27 -2.02
CA LYS A 257 -12.44 27.39 -2.41
C LYS A 257 -12.04 26.38 -3.47
N SER A 258 -12.87 25.36 -3.63
CA SER A 258 -12.82 24.40 -4.75
C SER A 258 -11.50 23.64 -4.86
N ILE A 259 -10.90 23.28 -3.72
CA ILE A 259 -9.70 22.44 -3.66
C ILE A 259 -10.11 20.99 -3.90
N LYS A 260 -9.69 20.42 -5.03
CA LYS A 260 -10.08 19.08 -5.46
C LYS A 260 -9.05 18.01 -5.07
N THR A 261 -9.49 16.93 -4.44
CA THR A 261 -8.64 15.79 -4.04
C THR A 261 -8.60 14.68 -5.09
N GLU A 262 -8.52 15.02 -6.38
CA GLU A 262 -8.23 14.03 -7.45
C GLU A 262 -6.82 13.44 -7.29
N LYS A 263 -5.92 14.23 -6.68
CA LYS A 263 -4.56 13.89 -6.28
C LYS A 263 -4.20 14.67 -5.01
N ASP A 264 -2.98 14.49 -4.53
CA ASP A 264 -2.44 15.35 -3.46
C ASP A 264 -2.37 16.80 -3.93
N VAL A 265 -2.76 17.72 -3.05
CA VAL A 265 -2.74 19.15 -3.32
C VAL A 265 -1.80 19.85 -2.35
N VAL A 266 -0.88 20.63 -2.92
CA VAL A 266 -0.02 21.54 -2.16
C VAL A 266 -0.41 22.95 -2.56
N ILE A 267 -0.91 23.72 -1.60
CA ILE A 267 -1.39 25.10 -1.80
C ILE A 267 -0.21 26.10 -1.78
N ASN A 268 0.99 25.64 -1.40
CA ASN A 268 2.21 26.42 -1.21
C ASN A 268 2.00 27.57 -0.21
N ASP A 269 2.84 28.59 -0.28
CA ASP A 269 2.95 29.66 0.70
C ASP A 269 1.71 30.57 0.69
N ILE A 270 0.94 30.52 1.79
CA ILE A 270 -0.26 31.31 1.99
C ILE A 270 0.09 32.57 2.78
N LYS A 271 0.00 33.72 2.13
CA LYS A 271 0.26 35.04 2.73
C LYS A 271 -0.89 35.48 3.62
N MET A 272 -0.62 35.73 4.90
CA MET A 272 -1.62 36.21 5.87
C MET A 272 -1.17 37.50 6.53
N TYR A 273 -1.94 38.58 6.37
CA TYR A 273 -1.58 39.91 6.84
C TYR A 273 -2.19 40.23 8.21
N LYS A 274 -1.47 40.98 9.04
CA LYS A 274 -1.99 41.55 10.29
C LYS A 274 -3.12 42.56 10.04
N LYS A 275 -4.07 42.58 10.98
CA LYS A 275 -5.08 43.64 11.11
C LYS A 275 -4.40 44.83 11.77
N ARG A 276 -4.38 45.97 11.09
CA ARG A 276 -3.92 47.25 11.64
C ARG A 276 -4.96 47.84 12.59
#